data_AF-A0A9P9Q5S0-F1
#
_entry.id   AF-A0A9P9Q5S0-F1
#
_cell.length_a   1.000
_cell.length_b   1.000
_cell.length_c   1.000
_cell.angle_alpha   90.00
_cell.angle_beta   90.00
_cell.angle_gamma   90.00
#
_symmetry.space_group_name_H-M   'P 1'
#
loop_
_entity.id
_entity.type
_entity.pdbx_description
1 polymer ?
#
loop_
_entity_poly.entity_id
_entity_poly.type
_entity_poly.pdbx_seq_one_letter_code
_entity_poly.pdbx_strand_id
1 'polypeptide(L)'
;VLVCKPCAHAVAPKHLANHIKNKHPFEASRDAGLDPAHNRPGRPALMLARRLQARHNLLDPAVSKILVPAPTEPPLSDLKLYRGIQCSRCEYVLTKTKYASEVMGRHFNQHRLFPRKMGRQNKVADIPEADKGPMFTDVFCQRFFVAGPQSSFFAVHVPTVVQELKAQPKTRKADLLRAIINEQLDITKREQQITAQTYTHQTSKTEVSPWLELTRWPRYFHGLDMTEVAPLAYLPNPCTEPSLVALGESFDRIIEQAYVSVCEDRISVFDQAKINSFISDRSVKQERMIMVKLQKGTFRAYKGLWKRLLCFAYRTSLPSQQIPLLRRFTNDQLCWLDKSMALAEELLALKSARRNN
;
A
#
# COMPACT_ATOMS: atom_id res chain seq x y z
N VAL A 1 -15.97 -9.41 -11.00
CA VAL A 1 -15.47 -10.80 -11.19
C VAL A 1 -14.84 -11.27 -9.89
N LEU A 2 -15.03 -12.53 -9.46
CA LEU A 2 -14.34 -13.07 -8.27
C LEU A 2 -13.04 -13.77 -8.67
N VAL A 3 -11.96 -13.39 -8.00
CA VAL A 3 -10.64 -13.99 -8.16
C VAL A 3 -10.31 -14.84 -6.93
N CYS A 4 -9.96 -16.10 -7.16
CA CYS A 4 -9.48 -16.98 -6.11
C CYS A 4 -8.01 -16.68 -5.85
N LYS A 5 -7.67 -16.08 -4.69
CA LYS A 5 -6.29 -15.68 -4.35
C LYS A 5 -5.30 -16.86 -4.37
N PRO A 6 -5.59 -18.02 -3.77
CA PRO A 6 -4.66 -19.16 -3.82
C PRO A 6 -4.45 -19.71 -5.23
N CYS A 7 -5.52 -19.77 -6.03
CA CYS A 7 -5.48 -20.34 -7.37
C CYS A 7 -5.08 -19.34 -8.46
N ALA A 8 -5.03 -18.04 -8.13
CA ALA A 8 -4.64 -16.92 -8.98
C ALA A 8 -5.38 -16.82 -10.34
N HIS A 9 -6.67 -17.17 -10.35
CA HIS A 9 -7.56 -17.02 -11.50
C HIS A 9 -9.00 -16.70 -11.06
N ALA A 10 -9.74 -16.08 -11.97
CA ALA A 10 -11.16 -15.84 -11.79
C ALA A 10 -12.00 -17.10 -11.97
N VAL A 11 -13.07 -17.20 -11.20
CA VAL A 11 -13.99 -18.34 -11.24
C VAL A 11 -15.38 -17.84 -11.62
N ALA A 12 -15.93 -18.41 -12.71
CA ALA A 12 -17.27 -18.06 -13.17
C ALA A 12 -18.34 -18.52 -12.15
N PRO A 13 -19.47 -17.81 -12.02
CA PRO A 13 -20.50 -18.14 -11.02
C PRO A 13 -20.96 -19.60 -11.11
N LYS A 14 -21.18 -20.12 -12.32
CA LYS A 14 -21.61 -21.51 -12.58
C LYS A 14 -20.61 -22.56 -12.10
N HIS A 15 -19.32 -22.23 -12.06
CA HIS A 15 -18.26 -23.15 -11.67
C HIS A 15 -17.76 -22.93 -10.24
N LEU A 16 -18.28 -21.93 -9.53
CA LEU A 16 -17.82 -21.53 -8.20
C LEU A 16 -17.96 -22.64 -7.16
N ALA A 17 -19.12 -23.30 -7.10
CA ALA A 17 -19.35 -24.41 -6.17
C ALA A 17 -18.40 -25.58 -6.44
N ASN A 18 -18.18 -25.94 -7.71
CA ASN A 18 -17.28 -27.03 -8.07
C ASN A 18 -15.80 -26.67 -7.82
N HIS A 19 -15.42 -25.41 -8.04
CA HIS A 19 -14.09 -24.92 -7.71
C HIS A 19 -13.82 -25.01 -6.21
N ILE A 20 -14.73 -24.50 -5.38
CA ILE A 20 -14.61 -24.55 -3.92
C ILE A 20 -14.54 -26.01 -3.44
N LYS A 21 -15.42 -26.88 -3.95
CA LYS A 21 -15.44 -28.30 -3.60
C LYS A 21 -14.10 -29.00 -3.87
N ASN A 22 -13.46 -28.72 -5.00
CA ASN A 22 -12.28 -29.46 -5.46
C ASN A 22 -10.94 -28.81 -5.06
N LYS A 23 -10.91 -27.48 -4.89
CA LYS A 23 -9.68 -26.72 -4.61
C LYS A 23 -9.63 -26.17 -3.18
N HIS A 24 -10.78 -25.95 -2.55
CA HIS A 24 -10.90 -25.37 -1.21
C HIS A 24 -11.87 -26.13 -0.30
N PRO A 25 -11.80 -27.48 -0.20
CA PRO A 25 -12.77 -28.27 0.58
C PRO A 25 -12.72 -27.94 2.07
N PHE A 26 -11.53 -27.69 2.62
CA PHE A 26 -11.33 -27.37 4.03
C PHE A 26 -11.92 -26.00 4.41
N GLU A 27 -11.77 -25.01 3.53
CA GLU A 27 -12.31 -23.66 3.76
C GLU A 27 -13.84 -23.66 3.74
N ALA A 28 -14.44 -24.46 2.85
CA ALA A 28 -15.88 -24.63 2.77
C ALA A 28 -16.45 -25.28 4.05
N SER A 29 -15.80 -26.34 4.55
CA SER A 29 -16.22 -27.00 5.80
C SER A 29 -16.08 -26.07 7.00
N ARG A 30 -14.97 -25.33 7.10
CA ARG A 30 -14.74 -24.37 8.19
C ARG A 30 -15.78 -23.24 8.19
N ASP A 31 -16.13 -22.68 7.02
CA ASP A 31 -17.17 -21.63 6.93
C ASP A 31 -18.56 -22.13 7.35
N ALA A 32 -18.83 -23.43 7.16
CA ALA A 32 -20.04 -24.07 7.63
C ALA A 32 -20.01 -24.49 9.12
N GLY A 33 -18.90 -24.22 9.84
CA GLY A 33 -18.72 -24.64 11.23
C GLY A 33 -18.53 -26.16 11.40
N LEU A 34 -18.12 -26.84 10.33
CA LEU A 34 -17.99 -28.30 10.28
C LEU A 34 -16.52 -28.73 10.33
N ASP A 35 -16.24 -29.83 11.02
CA ASP A 35 -14.92 -30.47 10.98
C ASP A 35 -14.60 -30.93 9.54
N PRO A 36 -13.49 -30.43 8.95
CA PRO A 36 -13.10 -30.79 7.59
C PRO A 36 -12.72 -32.25 7.39
N ALA A 37 -12.31 -32.97 8.44
CA ALA A 37 -11.80 -34.34 8.32
C ALA A 37 -12.89 -35.39 8.02
N HIS A 38 -14.15 -35.10 8.38
CA HIS A 38 -15.22 -36.09 8.40
C HIS A 38 -16.38 -35.81 7.42
N ASN A 39 -16.34 -34.69 6.67
CA ASN A 39 -17.48 -34.22 5.89
C ASN A 39 -17.27 -34.22 4.38
N ARG A 40 -18.33 -34.59 3.64
CA ARG A 40 -18.37 -34.44 2.17
C ARG A 40 -18.46 -32.94 1.83
N PRO A 41 -17.47 -32.35 1.14
CA PRO A 41 -17.38 -30.90 0.93
C PRO A 41 -18.44 -30.33 -0.04
N GLY A 42 -19.30 -31.17 -0.63
CA GLY A 42 -20.25 -30.75 -1.66
C GLY A 42 -21.32 -29.77 -1.17
N ARG A 43 -22.00 -30.07 -0.05
CA ARG A 43 -23.03 -29.18 0.52
C ARG A 43 -22.44 -27.87 1.06
N PRO A 44 -21.36 -27.89 1.87
CA PRO A 44 -20.71 -26.67 2.33
C PRO A 44 -20.21 -25.78 1.18
N ALA A 45 -19.60 -26.37 0.15
CA ALA A 45 -19.12 -25.62 -1.01
C ALA A 45 -20.25 -24.94 -1.80
N LEU A 46 -21.42 -25.60 -1.92
CA LEU A 46 -22.59 -25.02 -2.58
C LEU A 46 -23.16 -23.85 -1.78
N MET A 47 -23.24 -23.99 -0.45
CA MET A 47 -23.71 -22.90 0.43
C MET A 47 -22.79 -21.69 0.37
N LEU A 48 -21.47 -21.90 0.47
CA LEU A 48 -20.49 -20.83 0.37
C LEU A 48 -20.56 -20.13 -1.00
N ALA A 49 -20.66 -20.90 -2.09
CA ALA A 49 -20.83 -20.35 -3.43
C ALA A 49 -22.08 -19.47 -3.56
N ARG A 50 -23.23 -19.93 -3.04
CA ARG A 50 -24.48 -19.14 -3.03
C ARG A 50 -24.36 -17.87 -2.21
N ARG A 51 -23.73 -17.93 -1.03
CA ARG A 51 -23.48 -16.75 -0.18
C ARG A 51 -22.61 -15.71 -0.91
N LEU A 52 -21.54 -16.17 -1.57
CA LEU A 52 -20.66 -15.30 -2.35
C LEU A 52 -21.38 -14.68 -3.57
N GLN A 53 -22.24 -15.44 -4.24
CA GLN A 53 -23.09 -14.94 -5.33
C GLN A 53 -24.14 -13.93 -4.85
N ALA A 54 -24.71 -14.12 -3.66
CA ALA A 54 -25.68 -13.18 -3.10
C ALA A 54 -25.00 -11.89 -2.60
N ARG A 55 -23.80 -12.00 -2.02
CA ARG A 55 -23.05 -10.86 -1.47
C ARG A 55 -22.44 -9.97 -2.55
N HIS A 56 -22.07 -10.55 -3.69
CA HIS A 56 -21.40 -9.85 -4.77
C HIS A 56 -22.20 -10.01 -6.06
N ASN A 57 -22.54 -8.90 -6.72
CA ASN A 57 -23.22 -8.96 -8.01
C ASN A 57 -22.25 -9.49 -9.09
N LEU A 58 -22.19 -10.80 -9.25
CA LEU A 58 -21.21 -11.46 -10.13
C LEU A 58 -21.68 -11.43 -11.58
N LEU A 59 -20.87 -10.82 -12.44
CA LEU A 59 -21.04 -10.89 -13.89
C LEU A 59 -20.82 -12.33 -14.37
N ASP A 60 -21.74 -12.85 -15.18
CA ASP A 60 -21.57 -14.12 -15.90
C ASP A 60 -20.76 -13.85 -17.18
N PRO A 61 -19.54 -14.42 -17.34
CA PRO A 61 -18.73 -14.23 -18.54
C PRO A 61 -19.40 -14.74 -19.83
N ALA A 62 -20.44 -15.57 -19.73
CA ALA A 62 -21.22 -16.02 -20.88
C ALA A 62 -22.20 -14.96 -21.41
N VAL A 63 -22.60 -14.00 -20.58
CA VAL A 63 -23.69 -13.04 -20.90
C VAL A 63 -23.20 -11.60 -20.91
N SER A 64 -22.19 -11.26 -20.09
CA SER A 64 -21.68 -9.90 -19.94
C SER A 64 -20.23 -9.79 -20.38
N LYS A 65 -19.88 -8.68 -21.05
CA LYS A 65 -18.48 -8.37 -21.41
C LYS A 65 -17.74 -7.88 -20.16
N ILE A 66 -16.71 -8.60 -19.76
CA ILE A 66 -15.84 -8.17 -18.65
C ILE A 66 -14.78 -7.22 -19.21
N LEU A 67 -14.65 -6.05 -18.61
CA LEU A 67 -13.61 -5.09 -18.96
C LEU A 67 -12.24 -5.66 -18.61
N VAL A 68 -11.35 -5.69 -19.60
CA VAL A 68 -9.94 -6.04 -19.44
C VAL A 68 -9.12 -4.76 -19.31
N PRO A 69 -8.08 -4.76 -18.46
CA PRO A 69 -7.12 -3.66 -18.39
C PRO A 69 -6.54 -3.32 -19.76
N ALA A 70 -6.29 -2.04 -20.00
CA ALA A 70 -5.57 -1.61 -21.19
C ALA A 70 -4.11 -2.13 -21.16
N PRO A 71 -3.44 -2.33 -22.31
CA PRO A 71 -2.05 -2.80 -22.34
C PRO A 71 -1.04 -1.91 -21.60
N THR A 72 -1.41 -0.66 -21.32
CA THR A 72 -0.64 0.33 -20.56
C THR A 72 -0.82 0.24 -19.04
N GLU A 73 -1.83 -0.49 -18.58
CA GLU A 73 -2.17 -0.61 -17.17
C GLU A 73 -1.31 -1.68 -16.45
N PRO A 74 -1.04 -1.50 -15.15
CA PRO A 74 -0.28 -2.46 -14.36
C PRO A 74 -1.04 -3.79 -14.19
N PRO A 75 -0.32 -4.91 -13.94
CA PRO A 75 -0.94 -6.22 -13.75
C PRO A 75 -1.83 -6.26 -12.50
N LEU A 76 -2.95 -6.98 -12.59
CA LEU A 76 -3.83 -7.24 -11.46
C LEU A 76 -3.13 -8.19 -10.47
N SER A 77 -2.99 -7.75 -9.21
CA SER A 77 -2.17 -8.40 -8.17
C SER A 77 -2.58 -9.83 -7.84
N ASP A 78 -3.88 -10.13 -7.92
CA ASP A 78 -4.43 -11.45 -7.54
C ASP A 78 -4.48 -12.44 -8.72
N LEU A 79 -4.08 -12.04 -9.93
CA LEU A 79 -4.07 -12.89 -11.13
C LEU A 79 -2.66 -13.37 -11.50
N LYS A 80 -2.58 -14.59 -12.02
CA LYS A 80 -1.31 -15.16 -12.48
C LYS A 80 -0.79 -14.41 -13.71
N LEU A 81 0.44 -13.92 -13.60
CA LEU A 81 1.19 -13.30 -14.69
C LEU A 81 1.91 -14.36 -15.55
N TYR A 82 1.81 -14.21 -16.87
CA TYR A 82 2.43 -15.05 -17.87
C TYR A 82 3.32 -14.22 -18.80
N ARG A 83 4.29 -14.89 -19.45
CA ARG A 83 4.97 -14.33 -20.63
C ARG A 83 4.17 -14.70 -21.87
N GLY A 84 4.00 -13.73 -22.77
CA GLY A 84 3.22 -13.89 -23.97
C GLY A 84 3.79 -13.15 -25.16
N ILE A 85 3.14 -13.36 -26.29
CA ILE A 85 3.37 -12.61 -27.52
C ILE A 85 2.05 -11.97 -27.92
N GLN A 86 2.10 -10.69 -28.29
CA GLN A 86 0.94 -9.94 -28.77
C GLN A 86 1.10 -9.68 -30.27
N CYS A 87 -0.01 -9.81 -31.01
CA CYS A 87 -0.06 -9.45 -32.42
C CYS A 87 0.22 -7.94 -32.57
N SER A 88 1.07 -7.55 -33.53
CA SER A 88 1.37 -6.13 -33.77
C SER A 88 0.21 -5.34 -34.38
N ARG A 89 -0.85 -6.00 -34.84
CA ARG A 89 -2.00 -5.38 -35.52
C ARG A 89 -3.33 -5.47 -34.78
N CYS A 90 -3.42 -6.23 -33.69
CA CYS A 90 -4.65 -6.34 -32.89
C CYS A 90 -4.37 -6.77 -31.45
N GLU A 91 -5.40 -6.80 -30.62
CA GLU A 91 -5.32 -7.17 -29.20
C GLU A 91 -5.16 -8.67 -28.95
N TYR A 92 -4.87 -9.47 -29.98
CA TYR A 92 -4.70 -10.91 -29.83
C TYR A 92 -3.39 -11.25 -29.11
N VAL A 93 -3.50 -11.91 -27.96
CA VAL A 93 -2.38 -12.29 -27.10
C VAL A 93 -2.35 -13.79 -26.87
N LEU A 94 -1.17 -14.38 -26.97
CA LEU A 94 -0.90 -15.78 -26.64
C LEU A 94 0.14 -15.89 -25.55
N THR A 95 0.14 -16.98 -24.80
CA THR A 95 1.26 -17.32 -23.92
C THR A 95 2.44 -17.89 -24.71
N LYS A 96 3.66 -17.60 -24.26
CA LYS A 96 4.89 -18.03 -24.92
C LYS A 96 5.07 -19.54 -24.68
N THR A 97 4.70 -20.33 -25.68
CA THR A 97 4.86 -21.79 -25.75
C THR A 97 5.67 -22.15 -27.00
N LYS A 98 6.12 -23.41 -27.12
CA LYS A 98 6.92 -23.87 -28.28
C LYS A 98 6.25 -23.58 -29.63
N TYR A 99 4.92 -23.62 -29.69
CA TYR A 99 4.12 -23.43 -30.90
C TYR A 99 3.51 -22.02 -31.02
N ALA A 100 3.79 -21.11 -30.07
CA ALA A 100 3.13 -19.81 -30.03
C ALA A 100 3.43 -18.97 -31.28
N SER A 101 4.66 -18.99 -31.77
CA SER A 101 5.06 -18.28 -32.99
C SER A 101 4.35 -18.80 -34.24
N GLU A 102 4.15 -20.11 -34.35
CA GLU A 102 3.44 -20.74 -35.47
C GLU A 102 1.93 -20.41 -35.45
N VAL A 103 1.31 -20.47 -34.27
CA VAL A 103 -0.09 -20.08 -34.07
C VAL A 103 -0.26 -18.59 -34.37
N MET A 104 0.65 -17.75 -33.88
CA MET A 104 0.66 -16.32 -34.18
C MET A 104 0.90 -16.06 -35.67
N GLY A 105 1.70 -16.89 -36.36
CA GLY A 105 1.88 -16.83 -37.80
C GLY A 105 0.60 -17.10 -38.58
N ARG A 106 -0.16 -18.12 -38.17
CA ARG A 106 -1.48 -18.40 -38.76
C ARG A 106 -2.47 -17.27 -38.51
N HIS A 107 -2.49 -16.71 -37.30
CA HIS A 107 -3.33 -15.57 -36.98
C HIS A 107 -2.93 -14.32 -37.79
N PHE A 108 -1.64 -14.01 -37.84
CA PHE A 108 -1.14 -12.83 -38.56
C PHE A 108 -1.39 -12.88 -40.07
N ASN A 109 -1.48 -14.09 -40.64
CA ASN A 109 -1.90 -14.25 -42.04
C ASN A 109 -3.30 -13.69 -42.33
N GLN A 110 -4.18 -13.55 -41.33
CA GLN A 110 -5.48 -12.88 -41.46
C GLN A 110 -5.34 -11.37 -41.62
N HIS A 111 -4.25 -10.78 -41.11
CA HIS A 111 -3.98 -9.36 -41.21
C HIS A 111 -3.17 -8.99 -42.46
N ARG A 112 -2.59 -9.96 -43.16
CA ARG A 112 -1.79 -9.71 -44.37
C ARG A 112 -2.69 -9.26 -45.52
N LEU A 113 -2.23 -8.28 -46.29
CA LEU A 113 -2.89 -7.86 -47.53
C LEU A 113 -3.01 -9.02 -48.53
N PHE A 114 -1.99 -9.90 -48.56
CA PHE A 114 -2.00 -11.13 -49.33
C PHE A 114 -1.77 -12.34 -48.41
N PRO A 115 -2.84 -13.08 -48.05
CA PRO A 115 -2.72 -14.27 -47.23
C PRO A 115 -1.82 -15.32 -47.90
N ARG A 116 -0.84 -15.84 -47.15
CA ARG A 116 0.03 -16.92 -47.64
C ARG A 116 -0.77 -18.22 -47.67
N LYS A 117 -1.03 -18.76 -48.87
CA LYS A 117 -1.65 -20.08 -49.04
C LYS A 117 -0.61 -21.18 -48.78
N MET A 118 -1.01 -22.22 -48.07
CA MET A 118 -0.14 -23.37 -47.78
C MET A 118 0.18 -24.10 -49.10
N GLY A 119 1.47 -24.32 -49.39
CA GLY A 119 1.92 -25.15 -50.51
C GLY A 119 2.20 -24.46 -51.86
N ARG A 120 2.01 -23.14 -52.01
CA ARG A 120 2.42 -22.43 -53.24
C ARG A 120 3.76 -21.72 -53.00
N GLN A 121 4.84 -22.23 -53.60
CA GLN A 121 6.09 -21.48 -53.73
C GLN A 121 5.84 -20.29 -54.67
N ASN A 122 5.32 -19.19 -54.13
CA ASN A 122 5.26 -17.97 -54.90
C ASN A 122 6.69 -17.42 -55.02
N LYS A 123 7.12 -17.17 -56.26
CA LYS A 123 8.25 -16.29 -56.57
C LYS A 123 8.15 -15.07 -55.65
N VAL A 124 9.26 -14.71 -55.03
CA VAL A 124 9.38 -13.60 -54.06
C VAL A 124 8.86 -12.32 -54.70
N ALA A 125 7.56 -12.06 -54.56
CA ALA A 125 7.00 -10.75 -54.78
C ALA A 125 7.42 -9.93 -53.56
N ASP A 126 7.91 -8.71 -53.81
CA ASP A 126 8.29 -7.78 -52.76
C ASP A 126 7.19 -7.72 -51.70
N ILE A 127 7.58 -8.00 -50.46
CA ILE A 127 6.66 -7.94 -49.33
C ILE A 127 6.16 -6.49 -49.25
N PRO A 128 4.84 -6.24 -49.33
CA PRO A 128 4.29 -4.88 -49.26
C PRO A 128 4.84 -4.16 -48.03
N GLU A 129 5.14 -2.87 -48.16
CA GLU A 129 5.76 -2.07 -47.10
C GLU A 129 4.96 -2.09 -45.79
N ALA A 130 3.62 -2.18 -45.88
CA ALA A 130 2.74 -2.35 -44.73
C ALA A 130 3.02 -3.62 -43.93
N ASP A 131 3.45 -4.71 -44.58
CA ASP A 131 3.78 -6.01 -43.98
C ASP A 131 5.26 -6.11 -43.54
N LYS A 132 6.07 -5.05 -43.69
CA LYS A 132 7.42 -4.96 -43.16
C LYS A 132 7.37 -4.62 -41.67
N GLY A 133 7.73 -5.56 -40.80
CA GLY A 133 7.81 -5.35 -39.35
C GLY A 133 7.70 -6.65 -38.54
N PRO A 134 7.95 -6.61 -37.22
CA PRO A 134 7.78 -7.77 -36.37
C PRO A 134 6.30 -8.20 -36.32
N MET A 135 6.06 -9.48 -36.58
CA MET A 135 4.73 -10.10 -36.57
C MET A 135 4.05 -10.02 -35.19
N PHE A 136 4.87 -10.00 -34.14
CA PHE A 136 4.43 -9.94 -32.75
C PHE A 136 5.47 -9.24 -31.89
N THR A 137 5.03 -8.75 -30.75
CA THR A 137 5.88 -8.19 -29.70
C THR A 137 5.83 -9.09 -28.46
N ASP A 138 6.96 -9.21 -27.76
CA ASP A 138 6.99 -9.90 -26.47
C ASP A 138 6.30 -9.02 -25.42
N VAL A 139 5.29 -9.58 -24.74
CA VAL A 139 4.52 -8.88 -23.70
C VAL A 139 4.35 -9.74 -22.46
N PHE A 140 4.01 -9.12 -21.35
CA PHE A 140 3.44 -9.83 -20.22
C PHE A 140 1.92 -9.88 -20.37
N CYS A 141 1.32 -10.99 -19.97
CA CYS A 141 -0.11 -11.18 -20.12
C CYS A 141 -0.75 -11.87 -18.92
N GLN A 142 -2.03 -11.55 -18.70
CA GLN A 142 -2.87 -12.17 -17.69
C GLN A 142 -4.15 -12.69 -18.35
N ARG A 143 -4.91 -13.51 -17.63
CA ARG A 143 -6.24 -13.93 -18.02
C ARG A 143 -7.13 -14.01 -16.79
N PHE A 144 -8.42 -13.77 -16.97
CA PHE A 144 -9.39 -13.97 -15.90
C PHE A 144 -9.69 -15.47 -15.74
N PHE A 145 -10.26 -16.11 -16.77
CA PHE A 145 -10.72 -17.50 -16.66
C PHE A 145 -9.75 -18.47 -17.32
N VAL A 146 -9.59 -19.66 -16.71
CA VAL A 146 -8.72 -20.72 -17.25
C VAL A 146 -9.32 -21.37 -18.50
N ALA A 147 -10.64 -21.47 -18.55
CA ALA A 147 -11.42 -22.09 -19.63
C ALA A 147 -12.81 -21.43 -19.72
N GLY A 148 -13.46 -21.59 -20.87
CA GLY A 148 -14.80 -21.06 -21.12
C GLY A 148 -14.81 -19.68 -21.78
N PRO A 149 -15.98 -19.00 -21.78
CA PRO A 149 -16.15 -17.67 -22.37
C PRO A 149 -15.17 -16.66 -21.77
N GLN A 150 -14.61 -15.78 -22.61
CA GLN A 150 -13.68 -14.71 -22.21
C GLN A 150 -12.43 -15.21 -21.44
N SER A 151 -11.95 -16.41 -21.76
CA SER A 151 -10.69 -16.98 -21.26
C SER A 151 -9.44 -16.50 -22.03
N SER A 152 -9.59 -15.44 -22.84
CA SER A 152 -8.50 -14.83 -23.60
C SER A 152 -7.47 -14.17 -22.70
N PHE A 153 -6.23 -14.14 -23.18
CA PHE A 153 -5.17 -13.37 -22.55
C PHE A 153 -5.28 -11.91 -22.95
N PHE A 154 -4.95 -11.01 -22.03
CA PHE A 154 -4.78 -9.59 -22.28
C PHE A 154 -3.37 -9.16 -21.87
N ALA A 155 -2.83 -8.18 -22.59
CA ALA A 155 -1.50 -7.64 -22.31
C ALA A 155 -1.54 -6.72 -21.09
N VAL A 156 -0.47 -6.70 -20.32
CA VAL A 156 -0.29 -5.83 -19.16
C VAL A 156 1.11 -5.24 -19.17
N HIS A 157 1.22 -3.99 -18.72
CA HIS A 157 2.51 -3.31 -18.64
C HIS A 157 3.25 -3.72 -17.36
N VAL A 158 4.47 -4.21 -17.51
CA VAL A 158 5.37 -4.51 -16.38
C VAL A 158 6.57 -3.57 -16.48
N PRO A 159 6.83 -2.71 -15.47
CA PRO A 159 7.90 -1.72 -15.52
C PRO A 159 9.30 -2.32 -15.73
N THR A 160 10.17 -1.54 -16.37
CA THR A 160 11.49 -1.92 -16.91
C THR A 160 12.46 -2.48 -15.87
N VAL A 161 12.38 -2.06 -14.61
CA VAL A 161 13.26 -2.55 -13.51
C VAL A 161 13.08 -4.06 -13.27
N VAL A 162 11.90 -4.61 -13.60
CA VAL A 162 11.58 -6.04 -13.49
C VAL A 162 12.10 -6.87 -14.68
N GLN A 163 12.42 -6.23 -15.81
CA GLN A 163 13.03 -6.91 -16.96
C GLN A 163 14.51 -7.25 -16.69
N GLU A 164 15.24 -6.36 -16.02
CA GLU A 164 16.67 -6.53 -15.69
C GLU A 164 16.89 -7.59 -14.59
N LEU A 165 16.03 -7.64 -13.58
CA LEU A 165 16.10 -8.63 -12.48
C LEU A 165 15.83 -10.09 -12.94
N LYS A 166 15.37 -10.32 -14.17
CA LYS A 166 14.99 -11.64 -14.72
C LYS A 166 15.94 -12.21 -15.77
N ALA A 167 17.10 -11.60 -15.99
CA ALA A 167 18.22 -12.32 -16.61
C ALA A 167 18.70 -13.48 -15.71
N GLN A 168 18.29 -13.52 -14.42
CA GLN A 168 18.60 -14.62 -13.51
C GLN A 168 17.46 -15.64 -13.39
N PRO A 169 17.75 -16.96 -13.37
CA PRO A 169 16.75 -17.99 -13.71
C PRO A 169 15.80 -18.40 -12.57
N LYS A 170 15.86 -17.74 -11.39
CA LYS A 170 15.14 -18.21 -10.18
C LYS A 170 14.61 -17.08 -9.29
N THR A 171 14.00 -16.03 -9.83
CA THR A 171 13.33 -15.03 -8.98
C THR A 171 11.95 -15.55 -8.53
N ARG A 172 11.74 -15.69 -7.21
CA ARG A 172 10.46 -16.15 -6.63
C ARG A 172 9.40 -15.08 -6.84
N LYS A 173 8.13 -15.47 -6.96
CA LYS A 173 6.98 -14.55 -7.13
C LYS A 173 6.92 -13.44 -6.07
N ALA A 174 7.39 -13.73 -4.85
CA ALA A 174 7.48 -12.75 -3.76
C ALA A 174 8.47 -11.62 -4.06
N ASP A 175 9.56 -11.90 -4.76
CA ASP A 175 10.59 -10.90 -5.09
C ASP A 175 10.09 -9.93 -6.17
N LEU A 176 9.23 -10.40 -7.07
CA LEU A 176 8.57 -9.57 -8.06
C LEU A 176 7.53 -8.64 -7.43
N LEU A 177 6.73 -9.16 -6.51
CA LEU A 177 5.78 -8.33 -5.75
C LEU A 177 6.52 -7.30 -4.90
N ARG A 178 7.63 -7.69 -4.25
CA ARG A 178 8.49 -6.77 -3.50
C ARG A 178 9.10 -5.69 -4.39
N ALA A 179 9.56 -6.05 -5.59
CA ALA A 179 10.13 -5.08 -6.53
C ALA A 179 9.07 -4.07 -7.01
N ILE A 180 7.86 -4.53 -7.36
CA ILE A 180 6.75 -3.66 -7.77
C ILE A 180 6.34 -2.72 -6.62
N ILE A 181 6.24 -3.24 -5.38
CA ILE A 181 5.92 -2.43 -4.20
C ILE A 181 7.02 -1.39 -3.96
N ASN A 182 8.29 -1.78 -4.02
CA ASN A 182 9.41 -0.86 -3.81
C ASN A 182 9.46 0.23 -4.88
N GLU A 183 9.16 -0.10 -6.14
CA GLU A 183 9.11 0.87 -7.23
C GLU A 183 7.94 1.85 -7.08
N GLN A 184 6.75 1.38 -6.70
CA GLN A 184 5.63 2.27 -6.37
C GLN A 184 5.96 3.18 -5.18
N LEU A 185 6.62 2.66 -4.15
CA LEU A 185 7.10 3.45 -3.03
C LEU A 185 8.15 4.48 -3.48
N ASP A 186 9.02 4.15 -4.44
CA ASP A 186 10.05 5.05 -4.93
C ASP A 186 9.50 6.12 -5.90
N ILE A 187 8.50 5.79 -6.71
CA ILE A 187 7.74 6.78 -7.51
C ILE A 187 7.05 7.75 -6.57
N THR A 188 6.32 7.24 -5.57
CA THR A 188 5.67 8.07 -4.55
C THR A 188 6.68 8.95 -3.83
N LYS A 189 7.84 8.41 -3.42
CA LYS A 189 8.92 9.21 -2.81
C LYS A 189 9.48 10.27 -3.77
N ARG A 190 9.64 9.97 -5.06
CA ARG A 190 10.16 10.92 -6.06
C ARG A 190 9.17 12.05 -6.33
N GLU A 191 7.89 11.74 -6.53
CA GLU A 191 6.81 12.74 -6.66
C GLU A 191 6.78 13.63 -5.41
N GLN A 192 6.84 13.03 -4.23
CA GLN A 192 6.93 13.75 -2.96
C GLN A 192 8.21 14.59 -2.80
N GLN A 193 9.32 14.18 -3.42
CA GLN A 193 10.59 14.90 -3.37
C GLN A 193 10.61 16.07 -4.36
N ILE A 194 9.97 15.93 -5.51
CA ILE A 194 9.74 17.01 -6.48
C ILE A 194 8.84 18.08 -5.85
N THR A 195 7.70 17.70 -5.27
CA THR A 195 6.81 18.64 -4.55
C THR A 195 7.54 19.38 -3.42
N ALA A 196 8.42 18.68 -2.70
CA ALA A 196 9.23 19.28 -1.65
C ALA A 196 10.32 20.25 -2.14
N GLN A 197 10.90 20.00 -3.32
CA GLN A 197 11.87 20.90 -3.93
C GLN A 197 11.18 22.17 -4.44
N THR A 198 9.99 22.04 -5.04
CA THR A 198 9.17 23.19 -5.48
C THR A 198 8.83 24.13 -4.31
N TYR A 199 8.51 23.58 -3.13
CA TYR A 199 8.23 24.39 -1.94
C TYR A 199 9.45 25.17 -1.44
N THR A 200 10.63 24.52 -1.38
CA THR A 200 11.89 25.16 -0.97
C THR A 200 12.23 26.38 -1.83
N HIS A 201 11.85 26.37 -3.11
CA HIS A 201 12.09 27.46 -4.06
C HIS A 201 11.05 28.58 -4.01
N GLN A 202 9.83 28.35 -3.50
CA GLN A 202 8.73 29.32 -3.52
C GLN A 202 8.54 30.12 -2.22
N THR A 203 9.09 29.67 -1.08
CA THR A 203 9.01 30.43 0.17
C THR A 203 9.93 31.66 0.16
N SER A 204 9.35 32.86 0.19
CA SER A 204 10.07 34.12 0.38
C SER A 204 10.84 34.12 1.71
N LYS A 205 12.09 34.60 1.68
CA LYS A 205 13.07 34.62 2.79
C LYS A 205 12.62 35.32 4.08
N THR A 206 11.42 35.90 4.12
CA THR A 206 10.88 36.69 5.23
C THR A 206 10.06 35.90 6.26
N GLU A 207 9.66 34.65 5.99
CA GLU A 207 8.66 33.96 6.82
C GLU A 207 9.11 32.65 7.50
N VAL A 208 10.31 32.13 7.20
CA VAL A 208 10.72 30.82 7.71
C VAL A 208 11.82 30.99 8.76
N SER A 209 11.45 30.82 10.04
CA SER A 209 12.47 30.66 11.10
C SER A 209 13.36 29.44 10.77
N PRO A 210 14.68 29.49 11.02
CA PRO A 210 15.58 28.34 10.78
C PRO A 210 15.11 27.04 11.45
N TRP A 211 14.28 27.16 12.50
CA TRP A 211 13.68 26.02 13.17
C TRP A 211 12.58 25.30 12.37
N LEU A 212 11.82 26.04 11.57
CA LEU A 212 10.81 25.46 10.68
C LEU A 212 11.45 24.68 9.51
N GLU A 213 12.62 25.12 9.03
CA GLU A 213 13.39 24.38 8.03
C GLU A 213 13.92 23.04 8.58
N LEU A 214 14.45 23.06 9.81
CA LEU A 214 14.97 21.87 10.48
C LEU A 214 13.89 20.81 10.73
N THR A 215 12.71 21.25 11.17
CA THR A 215 11.60 20.35 11.50
C THR A 215 10.83 19.85 10.27
N ARG A 216 10.99 20.51 9.11
CA ARG A 216 10.32 20.18 7.84
C ARG A 216 8.79 20.11 7.95
N TRP A 217 8.18 20.72 8.97
CA TRP A 217 6.73 20.84 9.12
C TRP A 217 6.06 21.50 7.91
N PRO A 218 6.60 22.59 7.32
CA PRO A 218 6.00 23.17 6.13
C PRO A 218 5.91 22.19 4.95
N ARG A 219 6.94 21.36 4.77
CA ARG A 219 6.94 20.27 3.78
C ARG A 219 5.94 19.18 4.13
N TYR A 220 5.80 18.86 5.42
CA TYR A 220 4.91 17.80 5.89
C TYR A 220 3.43 18.11 5.65
N PHE A 221 3.05 19.40 5.78
CA PHE A 221 1.66 19.87 5.59
C PHE A 221 1.38 20.44 4.19
N HIS A 222 2.34 20.41 3.28
CA HIS A 222 2.17 21.01 1.96
C HIS A 222 1.04 20.34 1.17
N GLY A 223 0.13 21.16 0.61
CA GLY A 223 -1.01 20.69 -0.18
C GLY A 223 -2.17 20.11 0.64
N LEU A 224 -2.09 20.15 1.97
CA LEU A 224 -3.19 19.74 2.85
C LEU A 224 -4.06 20.93 3.21
N ASP A 225 -5.37 20.68 3.36
CA ASP A 225 -6.27 21.67 3.91
C ASP A 225 -6.05 21.81 5.43
N MET A 226 -5.53 22.96 5.84
CA MET A 226 -5.25 23.24 7.24
C MET A 226 -6.51 23.27 8.10
N THR A 227 -7.69 23.50 7.51
CA THR A 227 -8.98 23.45 8.24
C THR A 227 -9.36 22.03 8.63
N GLU A 228 -8.93 21.03 7.86
CA GLU A 228 -9.13 19.61 8.17
C GLU A 228 -8.02 19.06 9.10
N VAL A 229 -6.78 19.55 8.93
CA VAL A 229 -5.61 19.07 9.68
C VAL A 229 -5.56 19.64 11.10
N ALA A 230 -5.88 20.92 11.29
CA ALA A 230 -5.76 21.59 12.58
C ALA A 230 -6.60 20.93 13.71
N PRO A 231 -7.85 20.48 13.47
CA PRO A 231 -8.65 19.78 14.47
C PRO A 231 -7.98 18.53 15.04
N LEU A 232 -7.13 17.85 14.25
CA LEU A 232 -6.41 16.66 14.72
C LEU A 232 -5.41 16.96 15.82
N ALA A 233 -4.91 18.20 15.89
CA ALA A 233 -3.99 18.65 16.92
C ALA A 233 -4.68 19.34 18.10
N TYR A 234 -6.01 19.37 18.16
CA TYR A 234 -6.72 19.94 19.30
C TYR A 234 -6.60 19.03 20.52
N LEU A 235 -6.77 19.61 21.71
CA LEU A 235 -6.76 18.83 22.95
C LEU A 235 -7.88 17.79 22.94
N PRO A 236 -7.69 16.66 23.64
CA PRO A 236 -8.67 15.59 23.67
C PRO A 236 -9.92 16.04 24.42
N ASN A 237 -11.08 15.64 23.91
CA ASN A 237 -12.35 15.93 24.57
C ASN A 237 -12.64 14.83 25.62
N PRO A 238 -12.83 15.16 26.91
CA PRO A 238 -13.07 14.17 27.96
C PRO A 238 -14.30 13.27 27.76
N CYS A 239 -15.32 13.75 27.05
CA CYS A 239 -16.54 12.98 26.81
C CYS A 239 -16.37 11.97 25.67
N THR A 240 -15.62 12.31 24.63
CA THR A 240 -15.49 11.47 23.43
C THR A 240 -14.20 10.65 23.42
N GLU A 241 -13.13 11.17 24.02
CA GLU A 241 -11.79 10.57 24.00
C GLU A 241 -11.19 10.48 25.42
N PRO A 242 -11.87 9.81 26.39
CA PRO A 242 -11.41 9.75 27.77
C PRO A 242 -10.02 9.10 27.90
N SER A 243 -9.74 8.05 27.12
CA SER A 243 -8.45 7.35 27.10
C SER A 243 -7.30 8.28 26.68
N LEU A 244 -7.53 9.14 25.70
CA LEU A 244 -6.54 10.10 25.22
C LEU A 244 -6.30 11.21 26.27
N VAL A 245 -7.34 11.62 27.01
CA VAL A 245 -7.18 12.49 28.19
C VAL A 245 -6.30 11.82 29.25
N ALA A 246 -6.58 10.55 29.60
CA ALA A 246 -5.81 9.81 30.60
C ALA A 246 -4.33 9.62 30.20
N LEU A 247 -4.08 9.37 28.92
CA LEU A 247 -2.73 9.32 28.37
C LEU A 247 -2.05 10.70 28.48
N GLY A 248 -2.76 11.77 28.12
CA GLY A 248 -2.27 13.15 28.25
C GLY A 248 -1.93 13.55 29.68
N GLU A 249 -2.74 13.13 30.66
CA GLU A 249 -2.44 13.32 32.09
C GLU A 249 -1.22 12.51 32.54
N SER A 250 -1.03 11.30 31.98
CA SER A 250 0.12 10.46 32.28
C SER A 250 1.41 11.06 31.73
N PHE A 251 1.34 11.64 30.53
CA PHE A 251 2.40 12.44 29.96
C PHE A 251 2.73 13.66 30.83
N ASP A 252 1.70 14.39 31.31
CA ASP A 252 1.89 15.53 32.22
C ASP A 252 2.69 15.13 33.46
N ARG A 253 2.37 13.99 34.10
CA ARG A 253 3.08 13.51 35.30
C ARG A 253 4.56 13.23 35.02
N ILE A 254 4.87 12.55 33.92
CA ILE A 254 6.26 12.22 33.55
C ILE A 254 7.05 13.51 33.28
N ILE A 255 6.48 14.44 32.53
CA ILE A 255 7.14 15.69 32.16
C ILE A 255 7.33 16.61 33.38
N GLU A 256 6.37 16.65 34.30
CA GLU A 256 6.51 17.41 35.55
C GLU A 256 7.58 16.80 36.47
N GLN A 257 7.62 15.47 36.62
CA GLN A 257 8.67 14.80 37.37
C GLN A 257 10.06 15.03 36.77
N ALA A 258 10.17 14.98 35.44
CA ALA A 258 11.40 15.32 34.74
C ALA A 258 11.79 16.78 35.03
N TYR A 259 10.87 17.73 34.91
CA TYR A 259 11.14 19.14 35.19
C TYR A 259 11.60 19.40 36.64
N VAL A 260 10.96 18.76 37.63
CA VAL A 260 11.40 18.86 39.03
C VAL A 260 12.82 18.31 39.18
N SER A 261 13.10 17.15 38.58
CA SER A 261 14.43 16.53 38.64
C SER A 261 15.52 17.40 38.00
N VAL A 262 15.19 18.08 36.90
CA VAL A 262 16.03 19.07 36.22
C VAL A 262 16.28 20.29 37.13
N CYS A 263 15.23 20.82 37.77
CA CYS A 263 15.32 22.00 38.63
C CYS A 263 16.09 21.76 39.93
N GLU A 264 16.04 20.52 40.44
CA GLU A 264 16.73 20.08 41.65
C GLU A 264 18.15 19.55 41.37
N ASP A 265 18.69 19.77 40.16
CA ASP A 265 20.02 19.33 39.72
C ASP A 265 20.29 17.82 39.97
N ARG A 266 19.24 16.99 39.90
CA ARG A 266 19.35 15.53 40.01
C ARG A 266 19.81 14.85 38.73
N ILE A 267 20.15 15.63 37.70
CA ILE A 267 20.64 15.12 36.42
C ILE A 267 22.16 14.96 36.50
N SER A 268 22.64 13.77 36.17
CA SER A 268 24.08 13.51 36.08
C SER A 268 24.74 14.41 35.04
N VAL A 269 25.95 14.90 35.34
CA VAL A 269 26.77 15.69 34.41
C VAL A 269 26.99 14.94 33.07
N PHE A 270 27.04 13.61 33.11
CA PHE A 270 27.15 12.77 31.91
C PHE A 270 25.87 12.79 31.06
N ASP A 271 24.70 12.75 31.69
CA ASP A 271 23.41 12.82 30.98
C ASP A 271 23.21 14.22 30.39
N GLN A 272 23.60 15.26 31.12
CA GLN A 272 23.58 16.64 30.63
C GLN A 272 24.50 16.82 29.41
N ALA A 273 25.72 16.26 29.45
CA ALA A 273 26.64 16.27 28.32
C ALA A 273 26.08 15.51 27.10
N LYS A 274 25.44 14.35 27.33
CA LYS A 274 24.81 13.55 26.26
C LYS A 274 23.63 14.27 25.63
N ILE A 275 22.75 14.88 26.42
CA ILE A 275 21.61 15.66 25.91
C ILE A 275 22.14 16.85 25.07
N ASN A 276 23.18 17.53 25.53
CA ASN A 276 23.79 18.65 24.80
C ASN A 276 24.60 18.22 23.55
N SER A 277 25.01 16.95 23.45
CA SER A 277 25.81 16.45 22.32
C SER A 277 25.09 16.50 20.96
N PHE A 278 23.75 16.49 20.97
CA PHE A 278 22.91 16.59 19.77
C PHE A 278 22.90 17.99 19.14
N ILE A 279 23.38 19.02 19.86
CA ILE A 279 23.51 20.38 19.37
C ILE A 279 24.96 20.55 18.86
N SER A 280 25.27 19.88 17.74
CA SER A 280 26.65 19.64 17.31
C SER A 280 27.29 20.77 16.50
N ASP A 281 26.67 21.94 16.41
CA ASP A 281 27.27 23.05 15.65
C ASP A 281 28.21 23.89 16.54
N ARG A 282 29.49 23.88 16.18
CA ARG A 282 30.60 24.30 17.06
C ARG A 282 30.65 25.80 17.32
N SER A 283 29.92 26.63 16.56
CA SER A 283 29.93 28.09 16.70
C SER A 283 29.04 28.63 17.85
N VAL A 284 28.14 27.82 18.40
CA VAL A 284 27.16 28.23 19.45
C VAL A 284 27.47 27.59 20.81
N LYS A 285 28.66 26.97 20.97
CA LYS A 285 29.05 26.21 22.18
C LYS A 285 28.98 27.01 23.49
N GLN A 286 29.01 28.34 23.45
CA GLN A 286 28.96 29.18 24.64
C GLN A 286 27.58 29.81 24.93
N GLU A 287 26.67 29.90 23.96
CA GLU A 287 25.43 30.69 24.13
C GLU A 287 24.17 29.88 24.46
N ARG A 288 24.14 28.56 24.18
CA ARG A 288 22.96 27.74 24.47
C ARG A 288 23.32 26.35 24.98
N MET A 289 23.94 26.28 26.15
CA MET A 289 23.60 25.17 27.04
C MET A 289 22.08 25.20 27.21
N ILE A 290 21.39 24.06 27.05
CA ILE A 290 19.95 23.99 27.32
C ILE A 290 19.74 24.67 28.66
N MET A 291 19.02 25.80 28.68
CA MET A 291 18.73 26.50 29.93
C MET A 291 17.92 25.53 30.79
N VAL A 292 18.61 24.85 31.69
CA VAL A 292 18.07 23.83 32.61
C VAL A 292 16.88 24.42 33.38
N LYS A 293 16.94 25.72 33.67
CA LYS A 293 15.90 26.47 34.37
C LYS A 293 14.97 27.17 33.37
N LEU A 294 14.16 26.39 32.65
CA LEU A 294 13.05 26.94 31.88
C LEU A 294 12.09 27.70 32.82
N GLN A 295 11.70 28.91 32.44
CA GLN A 295 10.63 29.62 33.14
C GLN A 295 9.35 28.77 33.13
N LYS A 296 8.64 28.73 34.27
CA LYS A 296 7.43 27.91 34.45
C LYS A 296 6.37 28.15 33.35
N GLY A 297 6.25 29.39 32.86
CA GLY A 297 5.35 29.74 31.75
C GLY A 297 5.71 29.05 30.44
N THR A 298 6.98 29.12 30.04
CA THR A 298 7.52 28.46 28.83
C THR A 298 7.36 26.95 28.90
N PHE A 299 7.63 26.36 30.06
CA PHE A 299 7.44 24.93 30.28
C PHE A 299 5.98 24.49 30.08
N ARG A 300 5.02 25.24 30.66
CA ARG A 300 3.58 24.97 30.47
C ARG A 300 3.17 25.06 29.00
N ALA A 301 3.65 26.06 28.27
CA ALA A 301 3.37 26.22 26.85
C ALA A 301 3.90 25.03 26.03
N TYR A 302 5.14 24.60 26.27
CA TYR A 302 5.71 23.43 25.61
C TYR A 302 4.99 22.14 25.96
N LYS A 303 4.63 21.94 27.23
CA LYS A 303 3.82 20.80 27.67
C LYS A 303 2.50 20.73 26.89
N GLY A 304 1.82 21.87 26.74
CA GLY A 304 0.60 21.96 25.92
C GLY A 304 0.85 21.61 24.44
N LEU A 305 1.93 22.12 23.84
CA LEU A 305 2.29 21.81 22.46
C LEU A 305 2.57 20.31 22.25
N TRP A 306 3.28 19.67 23.18
CA TRP A 306 3.55 18.23 23.13
C TRP A 306 2.27 17.40 23.23
N LYS A 307 1.31 17.79 24.06
CA LYS A 307 0.00 17.12 24.13
C LYS A 307 -0.77 17.25 22.82
N ARG A 308 -0.73 18.43 22.18
CA ARG A 308 -1.32 18.64 20.85
C ARG A 308 -0.67 17.75 19.80
N LEU A 309 0.66 17.63 19.83
CA LEU A 309 1.40 16.72 18.96
C LEU A 309 1.04 15.25 19.20
N LEU A 310 0.88 14.84 20.46
CA LEU A 310 0.44 13.49 20.81
C LEU A 310 -0.96 13.19 20.25
N CYS A 311 -1.90 14.14 20.39
CA CYS A 311 -3.24 14.00 19.83
C CYS A 311 -3.21 13.92 18.31
N PHE A 312 -2.39 14.77 17.67
CA PHE A 312 -2.18 14.72 16.23
C PHE A 312 -1.64 13.36 15.80
N ALA A 313 -0.58 12.85 16.44
CA ALA A 313 0.01 11.55 16.15
C ALA A 313 -1.01 10.41 16.29
N TYR A 314 -1.80 10.41 17.35
CA TYR A 314 -2.82 9.39 17.57
C TYR A 314 -3.98 9.45 16.57
N ARG A 315 -4.58 10.62 16.35
CA ARG A 315 -5.71 10.73 15.42
C ARG A 315 -5.32 10.44 13.99
N THR A 316 -4.07 10.74 13.62
CA THR A 316 -3.54 10.44 12.28
C THR A 316 -3.14 8.97 12.09
N SER A 317 -2.98 8.20 13.18
CA SER A 317 -2.76 6.76 13.09
C SER A 317 -4.05 5.96 12.93
N LEU A 318 -5.22 6.56 13.16
CA LEU A 318 -6.50 5.85 13.09
C LEU A 318 -6.82 5.42 11.65
N PRO A 319 -7.31 4.19 11.44
CA PRO A 319 -7.68 3.70 10.10
C PRO A 319 -8.79 4.50 9.43
N SER A 320 -9.64 5.18 10.21
CA SER A 320 -10.72 6.05 9.74
C SER A 320 -10.23 7.36 9.16
N GLN A 321 -8.97 7.74 9.43
CA GLN A 321 -8.43 9.02 8.99
C GLN A 321 -8.01 8.99 7.52
N GLN A 322 -8.61 9.87 6.72
CA GLN A 322 -8.42 9.89 5.27
C GLN A 322 -7.41 10.92 4.77
N ILE A 323 -6.93 11.82 5.64
CA ILE A 323 -5.96 12.85 5.24
C ILE A 323 -4.66 12.18 4.75
N PRO A 324 -4.22 12.45 3.50
CA PRO A 324 -3.06 11.81 2.89
C PRO A 324 -1.76 12.45 3.41
N LEU A 325 -1.33 12.05 4.61
CA LEU A 325 -0.09 12.56 5.21
C LEU A 325 1.15 12.02 4.49
N LEU A 326 2.17 12.89 4.35
CA LEU A 326 3.43 12.60 3.68
C LEU A 326 4.16 11.38 4.28
N ARG A 327 4.06 11.19 5.60
CA ARG A 327 4.63 10.02 6.28
C ARG A 327 3.60 9.40 7.21
N ARG A 328 3.55 8.07 7.17
CA ARG A 328 2.75 7.22 8.06
C ARG A 328 3.66 6.52 9.05
N PHE A 329 3.11 6.18 10.21
CA PHE A 329 3.81 5.41 11.23
C PHE A 329 4.19 4.02 10.70
N THR A 330 5.33 3.50 11.17
CA THR A 330 5.69 2.10 10.94
C THR A 330 4.80 1.17 11.77
N ASN A 331 4.72 -0.10 11.38
CA ASN A 331 3.95 -1.10 12.15
C ASN A 331 4.41 -1.19 13.62
N ASP A 332 5.72 -1.07 13.86
CA ASP A 332 6.26 -1.09 15.22
C ASP A 332 5.82 0.15 16.01
N GLN A 333 5.85 1.33 15.40
CA GLN A 333 5.39 2.57 16.03
C GLN A 333 3.89 2.52 16.34
N LEU A 334 3.08 1.97 15.43
CA LEU A 334 1.64 1.74 15.65
C LEU A 334 1.40 0.78 16.82
N CYS A 335 2.14 -0.34 16.88
CA CYS A 335 2.04 -1.31 17.97
C CYS A 335 2.30 -0.67 19.35
N TRP A 336 3.32 0.20 19.45
CA TRP A 336 3.60 0.92 20.69
C TRP A 336 2.52 1.94 21.06
N LEU A 337 1.94 2.61 20.05
CA LEU A 337 0.86 3.56 20.25
C LEU A 337 -0.42 2.86 20.72
N ASP A 338 -0.78 1.74 20.10
CA ASP A 338 -1.90 0.90 20.50
C ASP A 338 -1.74 0.39 21.93
N LYS A 339 -0.54 -0.09 22.27
CA LYS A 339 -0.22 -0.51 23.64
C LYS A 339 -0.36 0.63 24.65
N SER A 340 0.07 1.83 24.28
CA SER A 340 -0.06 3.02 25.14
C SER A 340 -1.53 3.38 25.40
N MET A 341 -2.38 3.23 24.39
CA MET A 341 -3.81 3.47 24.51
C MET A 341 -4.51 2.41 25.36
N ALA A 342 -4.18 1.13 25.17
CA ALA A 342 -4.70 0.04 26.00
C ALA A 342 -4.38 0.26 27.49
N LEU A 343 -3.14 0.65 27.81
CA LEU A 343 -2.75 0.99 29.18
C LEU A 343 -3.49 2.21 29.74
N ALA A 344 -3.81 3.20 28.89
CA ALA A 344 -4.59 4.36 29.31
C ALA A 344 -6.04 3.98 29.64
N GLU A 345 -6.63 3.05 28.89
CA GLU A 345 -7.95 2.47 29.17
C GLU A 345 -7.98 1.68 30.48
N GLU A 346 -6.98 0.82 30.70
CA GLU A 346 -6.82 0.09 31.97
C GLU A 346 -6.69 1.06 33.16
N LEU A 347 -5.89 2.12 33.02
CA LEU A 347 -5.71 3.13 34.04
C LEU A 347 -7.02 3.89 34.35
N LEU A 348 -7.87 4.14 33.35
CA LEU A 348 -9.19 4.70 33.55
C LEU A 348 -10.12 3.74 34.29
N ALA A 349 -10.14 2.47 33.90
CA ALA A 349 -10.95 1.46 34.57
C ALA A 349 -10.60 1.35 36.06
N LEU A 350 -9.30 1.33 36.38
CA LEU A 350 -8.81 1.33 37.77
C LEU A 350 -9.21 2.61 38.54
N LYS A 351 -9.13 3.78 37.90
CA LYS A 351 -9.58 5.05 38.50
C LYS A 351 -11.08 5.04 38.79
N SER A 352 -11.91 4.47 37.90
CA SER A 352 -13.35 4.33 38.15
C SER A 352 -13.67 3.34 39.26
N ALA A 353 -12.98 2.20 39.30
CA ALA A 353 -13.18 1.19 40.35
C ALA A 353 -12.82 1.76 41.73
N ARG A 354 -11.75 2.56 41.83
CA ARG A 354 -11.33 3.23 43.06
C ARG A 354 -12.28 4.37 43.51
N ARG A 355 -13.09 4.93 42.60
CA ARG A 355 -14.10 5.95 42.97
C ARG A 355 -15.41 5.36 43.46
N ASN A 356 -15.68 4.10 43.13
CA ASN A 356 -16.92 3.39 43.48
C ASN A 356 -16.79 2.55 44.77
N ASN A 357 -15.55 2.36 45.25
CA ASN A 357 -15.23 1.87 46.59
C ASN A 357 -14.88 3.06 47.48
#